data_AF-A0A9E3J5Z0-F1
#
_entry.id   AF-A0A9E3J5Z0-F1
#
_cell.length_a   1.000
_cell.length_b   1.000
_cell.length_c   1.000
_cell.angle_alpha   90.00
_cell.angle_beta   90.00
_cell.angle_gamma   90.00
#
_symmetry.space_group_name_H-M   'P 1'
#
loop_
_entity.id
_entity.type
_entity.pdbx_description
1 polymer ?
#
loop_
_entity_poly.entity_id
_entity_poly.type
_entity_poly.pdbx_seq_one_letter_code
_entity_poly.pdbx_strand_id
1 'polypeptide(L)'
;VTYHVGANAGVDPEHILSVADGVVVPCAGGPDLLAPFVRAREDAVIAANFPVVSQMGGSPGTLAADVARARELGATEIRLYHAGLASDGDLDAIREALTGL
;
A
#
# COMPACT_ATOMS: atom_id res chain seq x y z
N VAL A 1 -20.46 -11.51 8.24
CA VAL A 1 -19.42 -10.46 8.33
C VAL A 1 -20.08 -9.14 7.97
N THR A 2 -20.08 -8.17 8.89
CA THR A 2 -20.73 -6.87 8.68
C THR A 2 -19.78 -5.99 7.88
N TYR A 3 -19.94 -6.02 6.56
CA TYR A 3 -19.39 -5.12 5.54
C TYR A 3 -17.98 -4.55 5.82
N HIS A 4 -16.96 -5.19 5.23
CA HIS A 4 -15.72 -4.47 4.96
C HIS A 4 -16.02 -3.41 3.89
N VAL A 5 -15.63 -2.17 4.13
CA VAL A 5 -15.68 -1.07 3.15
C VAL A 5 -14.27 -0.53 3.00
N GLY A 6 -13.82 -0.37 1.75
CA GLY A 6 -12.45 0.02 1.39
C GLY A 6 -12.18 -0.28 -0.08
N ALA A 7 -11.06 0.20 -0.61
CA ALA A 7 -10.78 0.15 -2.06
C ALA A 7 -10.79 -1.26 -2.66
N ASN A 8 -10.53 -2.31 -1.86
CA ASN A 8 -10.63 -3.71 -2.29
C ASN A 8 -11.52 -4.56 -1.36
N ALA A 9 -12.51 -3.98 -0.70
CA ALA A 9 -13.37 -4.77 0.17
C ALA A 9 -14.23 -5.75 -0.65
N GLY A 10 -14.17 -7.04 -0.28
CA GLY A 10 -14.88 -8.10 -0.97
C GLY A 10 -14.29 -8.51 -2.32
N VAL A 11 -13.12 -7.98 -2.69
CA VAL A 11 -12.38 -8.46 -3.87
C VAL A 11 -11.81 -9.84 -3.58
N ASP A 12 -12.13 -10.80 -4.44
CA ASP A 12 -11.55 -12.13 -4.42
C ASP A 12 -10.15 -12.10 -5.09
N PRO A 13 -9.06 -12.42 -4.36
CA PRO A 13 -7.70 -12.44 -4.89
C PRO A 13 -7.49 -13.35 -6.09
N GLU A 14 -8.08 -14.55 -6.11
CA GLU A 14 -7.92 -15.48 -7.22
C GLU A 14 -8.63 -14.96 -8.47
N HIS A 15 -9.85 -14.45 -8.29
CA HIS A 15 -10.62 -13.89 -9.39
C HIS A 15 -9.93 -12.66 -9.99
N ILE A 16 -9.53 -11.68 -9.19
CA ILE A 16 -8.95 -10.44 -9.74
C ILE A 16 -7.63 -10.71 -10.47
N LEU A 17 -6.78 -11.60 -9.94
CA LEU A 17 -5.49 -11.95 -10.57
C LEU A 17 -5.64 -12.91 -11.75
N SER A 18 -6.84 -13.45 -12.01
CA SER A 18 -7.17 -14.17 -13.24
C SER A 18 -7.47 -13.24 -14.43
N VAL A 19 -7.83 -11.98 -14.15
CA VAL A 19 -8.22 -10.98 -15.17
C VAL A 19 -7.30 -9.76 -15.24
N ALA A 20 -6.41 -9.59 -14.25
CA ALA A 20 -5.47 -8.49 -14.17
C ALA A 20 -4.05 -9.01 -13.87
N ASP A 21 -3.05 -8.29 -14.38
CA ASP A 21 -1.63 -8.57 -14.13
C ASP A 21 -1.18 -8.22 -12.69
N GLY A 22 -2.05 -7.60 -11.91
CA GLY A 22 -1.77 -7.19 -10.55
C GLY A 22 -2.89 -6.40 -9.90
N VAL A 23 -2.65 -5.98 -8.66
CA VAL A 23 -3.61 -5.27 -7.82
C VAL A 23 -2.91 -4.21 -6.97
N VAL A 24 -3.61 -3.10 -6.75
CA VAL A 24 -3.20 -2.06 -5.81
C VAL A 24 -3.95 -2.26 -4.51
N VAL A 25 -3.25 -2.54 -3.42
CA VAL A 25 -3.85 -2.84 -2.11
C VAL A 25 -3.78 -1.59 -1.22
N PRO A 26 -4.91 -1.10 -0.67
CA PRO A 26 -4.90 0.04 0.23
C PRO A 26 -4.26 -0.35 1.57
N CYS A 27 -3.20 0.35 1.97
CA CYS A 27 -2.45 0.07 3.19
C CYS A 27 -2.64 1.14 4.29
N ALA A 28 -3.72 1.93 4.24
CA ALA A 28 -4.02 2.96 5.25
C ALA A 28 -4.20 2.39 6.67
N GLY A 29 -4.69 1.14 6.78
CA GLY A 29 -4.78 0.41 8.04
C GLY A 29 -3.61 -0.57 8.28
N GLY A 30 -2.52 -0.43 7.52
CA GLY A 30 -1.39 -1.35 7.49
C GLY A 30 -1.40 -2.32 6.30
N PRO A 31 -0.28 -3.03 6.06
CA PRO A 31 -0.06 -3.84 4.86
C PRO A 31 -0.62 -5.28 4.90
N ASP A 32 -1.29 -5.71 5.97
CA ASP A 32 -1.69 -7.13 6.16
C ASP A 32 -2.64 -7.67 5.08
N LEU A 33 -3.36 -6.78 4.39
CA LEU A 33 -4.23 -7.14 3.27
C LEU A 33 -3.49 -7.56 2.00
N LEU A 34 -2.16 -7.45 1.94
CA LEU A 34 -1.36 -7.93 0.80
C LEU A 34 -1.32 -9.46 0.74
N ALA A 35 -1.28 -10.13 1.91
CA ALA A 35 -0.97 -11.55 2.00
C ALA A 35 -1.92 -12.49 1.22
N PRO A 36 -3.25 -12.25 1.15
CA PRO A 36 -4.14 -13.04 0.30
C PRO A 36 -3.81 -12.95 -1.19
N PHE A 37 -3.40 -11.78 -1.70
CA PHE A 37 -3.06 -11.59 -3.11
C PHE A 37 -1.72 -12.23 -3.46
N VAL A 38 -0.73 -12.10 -2.58
CA VAL A 38 0.58 -12.76 -2.74
C VAL A 38 0.44 -14.28 -2.80
N ARG A 39 -0.45 -14.87 -1.99
CA ARG A 39 -0.72 -16.32 -2.05
C ARG A 39 -1.48 -16.76 -3.29
N ALA A 40 -2.29 -15.88 -3.88
CA ALA A 40 -3.11 -16.21 -5.04
C ALA A 40 -2.27 -16.31 -6.33
N ARG A 41 -1.24 -15.49 -6.49
CA ARG A 41 -0.35 -15.53 -7.65
C ARG A 41 1.02 -14.90 -7.35
N GLU A 42 2.09 -15.67 -7.49
CA GLU A 42 3.46 -15.26 -7.15
C GLU A 42 4.06 -14.23 -8.13
N ASP A 43 3.70 -14.30 -9.42
CA ASP A 43 4.23 -13.44 -10.48
C ASP A 43 3.39 -12.17 -10.74
N ALA A 44 2.36 -11.91 -9.93
CA ALA A 44 1.51 -10.74 -10.06
C ALA A 44 2.15 -9.47 -9.45
N VAL A 45 1.81 -8.30 -10.01
CA VAL A 45 2.15 -7.03 -9.36
C VAL A 45 1.26 -6.82 -8.13
N ILE A 46 1.86 -6.82 -6.95
CA ILE A 46 1.17 -6.52 -5.69
C ILE A 46 1.67 -5.17 -5.18
N ALA A 47 0.94 -4.10 -5.49
CA ALA A 47 1.32 -2.74 -5.15
C ALA A 47 0.73 -2.29 -3.80
N ALA A 48 1.57 -2.02 -2.81
CA ALA A 48 1.14 -1.45 -1.53
C ALA A 48 0.92 0.07 -1.67
N ASN A 49 -0.30 0.54 -1.45
CA ASN A 49 -0.67 1.94 -1.58
C ASN A 49 -0.79 2.63 -0.21
N PHE A 50 0.13 3.55 0.07
CA PHE A 50 0.22 4.27 1.33
C PHE A 50 -0.29 5.71 1.20
N PRO A 51 -1.25 6.16 2.03
CA PRO A 51 -1.49 7.58 2.20
C PRO A 51 -0.29 8.23 2.90
N VAL A 52 0.23 9.32 2.33
CA VAL A 52 1.45 9.98 2.84
C VAL A 52 1.24 11.43 3.28
N VAL A 53 0.05 11.98 3.10
CA VAL A 53 -0.28 13.35 3.53
C VAL A 53 -0.91 13.30 4.91
N SER A 54 -0.26 13.90 5.91
CA SER A 54 -0.70 13.84 7.32
C SER A 54 -2.12 14.39 7.50
N GLN A 55 -2.44 15.48 6.80
CA GLN A 55 -3.77 16.12 6.84
C GLN A 55 -4.88 15.35 6.11
N MET A 56 -4.53 14.24 5.44
CA MET A 56 -5.47 13.35 4.75
C MET A 56 -5.45 11.93 5.34
N GLY A 57 -4.95 11.78 6.57
CA GLY A 57 -4.87 10.48 7.26
C GLY A 57 -3.66 9.63 6.87
N GLY A 58 -2.65 10.23 6.23
CA GLY A 58 -1.35 9.60 6.01
C GLY A 58 -0.44 9.68 7.24
N SER A 59 0.63 8.89 7.22
CA SER A 59 1.65 8.87 8.28
C SER A 59 3.07 8.88 7.66
N PRO A 60 3.53 10.00 7.11
CA PRO A 60 4.83 10.05 6.42
C PRO A 60 6.01 9.73 7.35
N GLY A 61 5.90 10.04 8.65
CA GLY A 61 6.93 9.72 9.65
C GLY A 61 7.13 8.23 9.95
N THR A 62 6.17 7.36 9.59
CA THR A 62 6.30 5.90 9.74
C THR A 62 6.56 5.18 8.42
N LEU A 63 6.61 5.92 7.30
CA LEU A 63 6.59 5.37 5.94
C LEU A 63 7.70 4.34 5.69
N ALA A 64 8.91 4.55 6.18
CA ALA A 64 10.02 3.61 6.00
C ALA A 64 9.73 2.24 6.65
N ALA A 65 9.20 2.24 7.88
CA ALA A 65 8.83 1.02 8.59
C ALA A 65 7.62 0.33 7.93
N ASP A 66 6.65 1.11 7.48
CA ASP A 66 5.46 0.61 6.79
C ASP A 66 5.82 -0.05 5.45
N VAL A 67 6.73 0.56 4.68
CA VAL A 67 7.26 0.00 3.42
C VAL A 67 8.09 -1.26 3.68
N ALA A 68 8.94 -1.28 4.70
CA ALA A 68 9.70 -2.48 5.07
C ALA A 68 8.76 -3.65 5.38
N ARG A 69 7.72 -3.42 6.20
CA ARG A 69 6.69 -4.42 6.49
C ARG A 69 5.91 -4.86 5.25
N ALA A 70 5.62 -3.94 4.32
CA ALA A 70 4.96 -4.29 3.06
C ALA A 70 5.81 -5.22 2.20
N ARG A 71 7.12 -4.96 2.11
CA ARG A 71 8.08 -5.82 1.41
C ARG A 71 8.15 -7.21 2.05
N GLU A 72 8.20 -7.29 3.38
CA GLU A 72 8.16 -8.57 4.11
C GLU A 72 6.88 -9.37 3.82
N LEU A 73 5.77 -8.68 3.59
CA LEU A 73 4.48 -9.27 3.23
C LEU A 73 4.32 -9.55 1.73
N GLY A 74 5.35 -9.30 0.92
CA GLY A 74 5.38 -9.65 -0.51
C GLY A 74 4.90 -8.55 -1.46
N ALA A 75 4.85 -7.28 -1.04
CA ALA A 75 4.63 -6.18 -1.98
C ALA A 75 5.78 -6.09 -3.00
N THR A 76 5.43 -6.05 -4.28
CA THR A 76 6.38 -5.88 -5.39
C THR A 76 6.55 -4.42 -5.81
N GLU A 77 5.57 -3.57 -5.48
CA GLU A 77 5.57 -2.14 -5.76
C GLU A 77 5.07 -1.33 -4.56
N ILE A 78 5.49 -0.06 -4.48
CA ILE A 78 5.01 0.91 -3.52
C ILE A 78 4.37 2.08 -4.28
N ARG A 79 3.18 2.52 -3.85
CA ARG A 79 2.49 3.70 -4.40
C ARG A 79 2.19 4.70 -3.29
N LEU A 80 2.60 5.94 -3.50
CA LEU A 80 2.37 7.03 -2.54
C LEU A 80 1.15 7.82 -2.96
N TYR A 81 0.11 7.79 -2.13
CA TYR A 81 -1.17 8.39 -2.45
C TYR A 81 -1.22 9.86 -1.98
N HIS A 82 -1.62 10.74 -2.91
CA HIS A 82 -1.70 12.20 -2.75
C HIS A 82 -0.38 12.95 -2.49
N ALA A 83 0.78 12.39 -2.84
CA ALA A 83 2.07 13.09 -2.65
C ALA A 83 2.10 14.52 -3.25
N GLY A 84 1.37 14.79 -4.34
CA GLY A 84 1.27 16.13 -4.93
C GLY A 84 0.48 17.17 -4.11
N LEU A 85 -0.17 16.76 -3.01
CA LEU A 85 -0.87 17.63 -2.05
C LEU A 85 -0.13 17.75 -0.71
N ALA A 86 1.04 17.13 -0.60
CA ALA A 86 1.83 17.14 0.62
C ALA A 86 2.35 18.54 0.93
N SER A 87 2.40 18.87 2.22
CA SER A 87 3.15 20.04 2.70
C SER A 87 4.66 19.81 2.53
N ASP A 88 5.47 20.87 2.60
CA ASP A 88 6.94 20.73 2.55
C ASP A 88 7.46 19.77 3.64
N GLY A 89 6.89 19.84 4.85
CA GLY A 89 7.27 18.94 5.95
C GLY A 89 6.91 17.48 5.68
N ASP A 90 5.75 17.21 5.09
CA ASP A 90 5.38 15.85 4.67
C ASP A 90 6.31 15.37 3.54
N LEU A 91 6.65 16.23 2.57
CA LEU A 91 7.56 15.89 1.47
C LEU A 91 8.98 15.58 1.95
N ASP A 92 9.48 16.31 2.94
CA ASP A 92 10.79 16.05 3.54
C ASP A 92 10.81 14.71 4.26
N ALA A 93 9.78 14.40 5.05
CA ALA A 93 9.65 13.09 5.71
C ALA A 93 9.53 11.94 4.70
N ILE A 94 8.76 12.13 3.62
CA ILE A 94 8.66 11.15 2.52
C ILE A 94 10.04 10.95 1.88
N ARG A 95 10.77 12.02 1.57
CA ARG A 95 12.09 11.93 0.95
C ARG A 95 13.08 11.21 1.84
N GLU A 96 13.12 11.55 3.13
CA GLU A 96 13.97 10.88 4.11
C GLU A 96 13.67 9.37 4.14
N ALA A 97 12.39 9.00 4.26
CA ALA A 97 11.97 7.60 4.23
C ALA A 97 12.43 6.89 2.95
N LEU A 98 12.21 7.48 1.78
CA LEU A 98 12.58 6.88 0.49
C LEU A 98 14.10 6.75 0.29
N THR A 99 14.90 7.68 0.81
CA THR A 99 16.36 7.61 0.70
C THR A 99 16.98 6.49 1.55
N GLY A 100 16.25 5.99 2.55
CA GLY A 100 16.68 4.87 3.39
C GLY A 100 16.22 3.47 2.92
N LEU A 101 15.53 3.38 1.77
CA LEU A 101 14.92 2.14 1.26
C LEU A 101 15.79 1.30 0.32
#